data_AF-A0A952SVB8-F1
#
_entry.id   AF-A0A952SVB8-F1
#
_cell.length_a   1.000
_cell.length_b   1.000
_cell.length_c   1.000
_cell.angle_alpha   90.00
_cell.angle_beta   90.00
_cell.angle_gamma   90.00
#
_symmetry.space_group_name_H-M   'P 1'
#
loop_
_entity.id
_entity.type
_entity.pdbx_description
1 polymer ?
#
loop_
_entity_poly.entity_id
_entity_poly.type
_entity_poly.pdbx_seq_one_letter_code
_entity_poly.pdbx_strand_id
1 'polypeptide(L)'
;MKRLILWAATGVFSLGMTLAGSAEATMVTQLELTGGAINYEGKHDKMMDRLLGQDGTLKLGQYQAIGDNLPSIDKACETYSLFTSGFTGEAAPSATISGSSISIDLSSLFFGVSRGDSHKTWNIGDLATGQYNPETREFTVSWTHMFENHKHDGLATFFLKGMAGLGDPQPVAIPAAMVLYATGVFGLGFWTYRRRSLEPTLSA
;
A
#
# COMPACT_ATOMS: atom_id res chain seq x y z
N MET A 1 -9.79 -42.14 50.94
CA MET A 1 -8.80 -41.17 50.43
C MET A 1 -8.79 -41.24 48.91
N LYS A 2 -9.73 -40.53 48.29
CA LYS A 2 -9.93 -40.45 46.83
C LYS A 2 -10.23 -38.98 46.55
N ARG A 3 -9.78 -38.48 45.39
CA ARG A 3 -9.96 -37.11 44.83
C ARG A 3 -8.79 -36.16 45.08
N LEU A 4 -7.66 -36.42 44.40
CA LEU A 4 -6.65 -35.38 44.17
C LEU A 4 -5.91 -35.57 42.84
N ILE A 5 -6.60 -36.14 41.83
CA ILE A 5 -6.09 -36.30 40.47
C ILE A 5 -7.24 -35.93 39.52
N LEU A 6 -7.66 -34.67 39.51
CA LEU A 6 -8.61 -34.17 38.50
C LEU A 6 -8.60 -32.63 38.39
N TRP A 7 -7.42 -32.01 38.43
CA TRP A 7 -7.30 -30.56 38.20
C TRP A 7 -6.13 -30.16 37.30
N ALA A 8 -5.49 -31.13 36.62
CA ALA A 8 -4.40 -30.85 35.68
C ALA A 8 -4.85 -30.82 34.19
N ALA A 9 -6.11 -31.17 33.90
CA ALA A 9 -6.61 -31.27 32.53
C ALA A 9 -7.38 -30.03 32.03
N THR A 10 -7.59 -29.02 32.89
CA THR A 10 -8.48 -27.86 32.61
C THR A 10 -7.71 -26.54 32.46
N GLY A 11 -6.43 -26.60 32.09
CA GLY A 11 -5.56 -25.41 31.98
C GLY A 11 -5.01 -25.12 30.59
N VAL A 12 -5.17 -26.03 29.61
CA VAL A 12 -4.48 -25.94 28.30
C VAL A 12 -5.41 -25.52 27.15
N PHE A 13 -6.73 -25.42 27.38
CA PHE A 13 -7.70 -25.22 26.29
C PHE A 13 -8.14 -23.77 26.04
N SER A 14 -7.62 -22.78 26.78
CA SER A 14 -8.10 -21.39 26.74
C SER A 14 -7.22 -20.39 25.98
N LEU A 15 -6.13 -20.82 25.33
CA LEU A 15 -5.23 -19.94 24.58
C LEU A 15 -5.46 -19.93 23.05
N GLY A 16 -6.53 -20.56 22.57
CA GLY A 16 -6.76 -20.79 21.14
C GLY A 16 -7.66 -19.79 20.40
N MET A 17 -8.27 -18.80 21.05
CA MET A 17 -9.37 -18.03 20.42
C MET A 17 -9.30 -16.50 20.51
N THR A 18 -8.11 -15.91 20.70
CA THR A 18 -7.93 -14.45 20.52
C THR A 18 -6.80 -14.14 19.55
N LEU A 19 -6.85 -14.74 18.36
CA LEU A 19 -6.27 -14.15 17.17
C LEU A 19 -7.45 -13.60 16.35
N ALA A 20 -8.09 -12.55 16.88
CA ALA A 20 -8.86 -11.66 16.04
C ALA A 20 -7.88 -11.12 15.00
N GLY A 21 -8.11 -11.48 13.74
CA GLY A 21 -7.21 -11.16 12.63
C GLY A 21 -6.83 -9.70 12.70
N SER A 22 -5.52 -9.44 12.78
CA SER A 22 -5.00 -8.14 12.40
C SER A 22 -5.58 -7.82 11.04
N ALA A 23 -6.24 -6.67 10.91
CA ALA A 23 -6.51 -6.10 9.60
C ALA A 23 -5.15 -5.84 8.95
N GLU A 24 -4.64 -6.82 8.22
CA GLU A 24 -3.39 -6.74 7.50
C GLU A 24 -3.60 -5.70 6.40
N ALA A 25 -3.08 -4.50 6.63
CA ALA A 25 -3.04 -3.46 5.62
C ALA A 25 -2.26 -4.01 4.43
N THR A 26 -2.97 -4.30 3.35
CA THR A 26 -2.35 -4.92 2.17
C THR A 26 -1.65 -3.82 1.39
N MET A 27 -0.36 -4.01 1.13
CA MET A 27 0.43 -3.09 0.31
C MET A 27 0.11 -3.30 -1.17
N VAL A 28 -0.27 -2.22 -1.84
CA VAL A 28 -0.50 -2.25 -3.29
C VAL A 28 0.81 -1.92 -4.00
N THR A 29 1.17 -2.73 -4.99
CA THR A 29 2.43 -2.54 -5.74
C THR A 29 2.20 -1.94 -7.12
N GLN A 30 1.02 -2.11 -7.69
CA GLN A 30 0.64 -1.53 -8.96
C GLN A 30 -0.85 -1.16 -8.98
N LEU A 31 -1.19 -0.08 -9.67
CA LEU A 31 -2.56 0.31 -9.96
C LEU A 31 -2.73 0.31 -11.48
N GLU A 32 -3.59 -0.54 -11.98
CA GLU A 32 -4.02 -0.53 -13.38
C GLU A 32 -5.18 0.45 -13.50
N LEU A 33 -4.91 1.61 -14.08
CA LEU A 33 -5.91 2.64 -14.31
C LEU A 33 -6.76 2.22 -15.51
N THR A 34 -8.07 2.17 -15.35
CA THR A 34 -9.05 1.91 -16.42
C THR A 34 -9.86 3.16 -16.77
N GLY A 35 -9.44 4.29 -16.21
CA GLY A 35 -9.98 5.60 -16.47
C GLY A 35 -10.05 6.47 -15.22
N GLY A 36 -10.40 7.72 -15.48
CA GLY A 36 -10.47 8.77 -14.49
C GLY A 36 -11.19 9.96 -15.08
N ALA A 37 -11.48 10.92 -14.24
CA ALA A 37 -12.13 12.15 -14.64
C ALA A 37 -11.65 13.29 -13.76
N ILE A 38 -11.78 14.51 -14.27
CA ILE A 38 -11.57 15.70 -13.45
C ILE A 38 -12.81 16.58 -13.45
N ASN A 39 -13.00 17.27 -12.33
CA ASN A 39 -13.87 18.40 -12.23
C ASN A 39 -13.01 19.62 -11.89
N TYR A 40 -12.62 20.34 -12.94
CA TYR A 40 -11.81 21.56 -12.84
C TYR A 40 -12.07 22.44 -14.05
N GLU A 41 -12.33 23.72 -13.81
CA GLU A 41 -12.48 24.72 -14.86
C GLU A 41 -11.18 25.51 -15.02
N GLY A 42 -10.28 25.01 -15.88
CA GLY A 42 -9.02 25.69 -16.18
C GLY A 42 -8.53 25.42 -17.59
N LYS A 43 -7.43 26.08 -17.97
CA LYS A 43 -6.94 26.10 -19.36
C LYS A 43 -6.63 24.70 -19.93
N HIS A 44 -6.20 23.77 -19.08
CA HIS A 44 -5.75 22.43 -19.47
C HIS A 44 -6.72 21.32 -19.01
N ASP A 45 -7.93 21.69 -18.60
CA ASP A 45 -8.96 20.77 -18.09
C ASP A 45 -9.19 19.56 -19.02
N LYS A 46 -9.52 19.80 -20.29
CA LYS A 46 -9.84 18.75 -21.27
C LYS A 46 -8.68 17.81 -21.55
N MET A 47 -7.44 18.30 -21.42
CA MET A 47 -6.26 17.46 -21.63
C MET A 47 -5.94 16.62 -20.42
N MET A 48 -6.08 17.19 -19.23
CA MET A 48 -5.87 16.47 -17.99
C MET A 48 -6.95 15.40 -17.79
N ASP A 49 -8.20 15.71 -18.12
CA ASP A 49 -9.32 14.76 -18.17
C ASP A 49 -9.02 13.60 -19.14
N ARG A 50 -8.55 13.93 -20.35
CA ARG A 50 -8.20 12.93 -21.36
C ARG A 50 -6.98 12.07 -21.00
N LEU A 51 -6.02 12.59 -20.24
CA LEU A 51 -4.88 11.80 -19.75
C LEU A 51 -5.31 10.84 -18.64
N LEU A 52 -6.13 11.30 -17.69
CA LEU A 52 -6.63 10.46 -16.61
C LEU A 52 -7.65 9.43 -17.10
N GLY A 53 -8.38 9.75 -18.16
CA GLY A 53 -9.29 8.83 -18.85
C GLY A 53 -8.62 7.74 -19.68
N GLN A 54 -7.28 7.74 -19.80
CA GLN A 54 -6.56 6.69 -20.51
C GLN A 54 -6.25 5.50 -19.59
N ASP A 55 -6.17 4.34 -20.22
CA ASP A 55 -5.66 3.15 -19.56
C ASP A 55 -4.15 3.29 -19.34
N GLY A 56 -3.69 2.85 -18.17
CA GLY A 56 -2.27 2.90 -17.82
C GLY A 56 -1.95 2.10 -16.59
N THR A 57 -0.67 2.06 -16.23
CA THR A 57 -0.22 1.33 -15.06
C THR A 57 0.64 2.24 -14.21
N LEU A 58 0.19 2.52 -13.01
CA LEU A 58 0.94 3.25 -12.01
C LEU A 58 1.60 2.26 -11.05
N LYS A 59 2.93 2.09 -11.14
CA LYS A 59 3.66 1.31 -10.13
C LYS A 59 3.80 2.14 -8.85
N LEU A 60 3.55 1.51 -7.71
CA LEU A 60 3.64 2.12 -6.40
C LEU A 60 4.95 1.71 -5.71
N GLY A 61 5.54 2.61 -4.93
CA GLY A 61 6.81 2.39 -4.25
C GLY A 61 8.05 2.36 -5.17
N GLN A 62 7.89 2.70 -6.46
CA GLN A 62 8.98 2.76 -7.43
C GLN A 62 9.02 4.11 -8.13
N TYR A 63 10.24 4.58 -8.44
CA TYR A 63 10.45 5.73 -9.30
C TYR A 63 10.13 5.36 -10.75
N GLN A 64 9.35 6.21 -11.43
CA GLN A 64 9.00 6.02 -12.83
C GLN A 64 9.25 7.30 -13.61
N ALA A 65 9.86 7.15 -14.80
CA ALA A 65 10.15 8.26 -15.68
C ALA A 65 8.89 8.77 -16.40
N ILE A 66 8.99 9.96 -17.00
CA ILE A 66 7.90 10.55 -17.80
C ILE A 66 7.57 9.61 -18.97
N GLY A 67 6.28 9.25 -19.08
CA GLY A 67 5.77 8.39 -20.17
C GLY A 67 5.72 6.90 -19.86
N ASP A 68 6.28 6.44 -18.72
CA ASP A 68 6.20 5.03 -18.31
C ASP A 68 4.86 4.69 -17.62
N ASN A 69 4.19 5.68 -17.01
CA ASN A 69 2.97 5.47 -16.23
C ASN A 69 1.71 5.48 -17.10
N LEU A 70 1.63 6.49 -17.98
CA LEU A 70 0.51 6.77 -18.87
C LEU A 70 1.05 7.26 -20.21
N PRO A 71 0.37 6.92 -21.33
CA PRO A 71 0.77 7.43 -22.64
C PRO A 71 0.68 8.96 -22.66
N SER A 72 1.71 9.61 -23.20
CA SER A 72 1.67 11.06 -23.39
C SER A 72 0.78 11.41 -24.58
N ILE A 73 0.10 12.56 -24.51
CA ILE A 73 -0.71 13.09 -25.63
C ILE A 73 0.07 14.20 -26.31
N ASP A 74 0.36 14.04 -27.60
CA ASP A 74 0.90 15.10 -28.42
C ASP A 74 -0.23 15.87 -29.13
N LYS A 75 -0.31 17.18 -28.90
CA LYS A 75 -1.21 18.05 -29.66
C LYS A 75 -0.61 19.42 -29.87
N ALA A 76 -0.68 19.91 -31.11
CA ALA A 76 -0.30 21.28 -31.48
C ALA A 76 1.14 21.66 -31.04
N CYS A 77 2.09 20.72 -31.17
CA CYS A 77 3.49 20.86 -30.74
C CYS A 77 3.68 20.96 -29.21
N GLU A 78 2.68 20.56 -28.43
CA GLU A 78 2.76 20.41 -26.98
C GLU A 78 2.54 18.94 -26.61
N THR A 79 3.41 18.40 -25.76
CA THR A 79 3.34 17.04 -25.22
C THR A 79 2.83 17.11 -23.80
N TYR A 80 1.70 16.45 -23.55
CA TYR A 80 1.03 16.39 -22.27
C TYR A 80 1.30 15.04 -21.61
N SER A 81 1.82 15.04 -20.39
CA SER A 81 2.26 13.83 -19.70
C SER A 81 1.91 13.84 -18.22
N LEU A 82 1.56 12.67 -17.68
CA LEU A 82 1.45 12.44 -16.24
C LEU A 82 2.65 11.62 -15.77
N PHE A 83 3.26 12.05 -14.67
CA PHE A 83 4.40 11.37 -14.08
C PHE A 83 4.40 11.54 -12.57
N THR A 84 5.18 10.70 -11.89
CA THR A 84 5.30 10.73 -10.44
C THR A 84 6.70 11.18 -10.00
N SER A 85 7.25 10.57 -8.95
CA SER A 85 8.51 10.94 -8.30
C SER A 85 9.75 10.98 -9.20
N GLY A 86 9.74 10.36 -10.39
CA GLY A 86 10.93 10.22 -11.22
C GLY A 86 11.50 11.53 -11.77
N PHE A 87 10.69 12.59 -11.87
CA PHE A 87 11.17 13.89 -12.37
C PHE A 87 11.54 14.89 -11.27
N THR A 88 10.93 14.78 -10.09
CA THR A 88 11.06 15.76 -8.99
C THR A 88 11.90 15.25 -7.82
N GLY A 89 12.16 13.94 -7.74
CA GLY A 89 12.88 13.32 -6.61
C GLY A 89 12.03 13.14 -5.35
N GLU A 90 10.73 13.40 -5.44
CA GLU A 90 9.75 13.26 -4.35
C GLU A 90 9.57 11.78 -3.93
N ALA A 91 8.90 11.55 -2.80
CA ALA A 91 8.59 10.20 -2.34
C ALA A 91 7.74 9.46 -3.39
N ALA A 92 8.05 8.17 -3.63
CA ALA A 92 7.26 7.35 -4.56
C ALA A 92 5.81 7.22 -4.05
N PRO A 93 4.82 7.21 -4.96
CA PRO A 93 3.42 7.07 -4.57
C PRO A 93 3.21 5.74 -3.85
N SER A 94 2.36 5.73 -2.83
CA SER A 94 2.08 4.54 -2.02
C SER A 94 0.58 4.32 -1.91
N ALA A 95 0.15 3.09 -1.68
CA ALA A 95 -1.24 2.83 -1.37
C ALA A 95 -1.41 1.74 -0.33
N THR A 96 -2.44 1.94 0.48
CA THR A 96 -2.83 1.06 1.58
C THR A 96 -4.29 0.71 1.44
N ILE A 97 -4.60 -0.57 1.58
CA ILE A 97 -5.97 -1.08 1.59
C ILE A 97 -6.31 -1.51 3.00
N SER A 98 -7.45 -1.04 3.50
CA SER A 98 -8.01 -1.39 4.79
C SER A 98 -9.44 -1.90 4.61
N GLY A 99 -9.58 -3.22 4.45
CA GLY A 99 -10.86 -3.88 4.19
C GLY A 99 -11.46 -3.45 2.84
N SER A 100 -12.57 -2.73 2.87
CA SER A 100 -13.25 -2.20 1.67
C SER A 100 -12.85 -0.77 1.31
N SER A 101 -11.85 -0.21 2.00
CA SER A 101 -11.36 1.14 1.76
C SER A 101 -9.94 1.12 1.23
N ILE A 102 -9.61 2.10 0.39
CA ILE A 102 -8.28 2.29 -0.17
C ILE A 102 -7.87 3.75 -0.05
N SER A 103 -6.63 3.94 0.35
CA SER A 103 -5.97 5.24 0.43
C SER A 103 -4.70 5.19 -0.40
N ILE A 104 -4.58 6.07 -1.38
CA ILE A 104 -3.46 6.19 -2.30
C ILE A 104 -2.85 7.57 -2.08
N ASP A 105 -1.60 7.59 -1.61
CA ASP A 105 -0.80 8.80 -1.56
C ASP A 105 -0.27 9.11 -2.96
N LEU A 106 -0.91 10.09 -3.61
CA LEU A 106 -0.52 10.62 -4.91
C LEU A 106 0.16 11.99 -4.78
N SER A 107 0.65 12.40 -3.60
CA SER A 107 1.31 13.71 -3.39
C SER A 107 2.45 14.01 -4.38
N SER A 108 3.09 12.98 -4.91
CA SER A 108 4.12 13.07 -5.93
C SER A 108 3.60 12.97 -7.37
N LEU A 109 2.29 13.12 -7.63
CA LEU A 109 1.70 13.13 -8.96
C LEU A 109 1.78 14.53 -9.58
N PHE A 110 2.38 14.59 -10.77
CA PHE A 110 2.57 15.83 -11.51
C PHE A 110 1.99 15.72 -12.92
N PHE A 111 1.44 16.84 -13.37
CA PHE A 111 1.05 17.07 -14.75
C PHE A 111 2.09 17.95 -15.44
N GLY A 112 2.61 17.49 -16.56
CA GLY A 112 3.59 18.20 -17.37
C GLY A 112 3.08 18.56 -18.74
N VAL A 113 3.48 19.74 -19.22
CA VAL A 113 3.37 20.18 -20.60
C VAL A 113 4.76 20.52 -21.11
N SER A 114 5.22 19.80 -22.12
CA SER A 114 6.49 20.05 -22.81
C SER A 114 6.23 20.68 -24.19
N ARG A 115 7.05 21.66 -24.57
CA ARG A 115 7.05 22.29 -25.89
C ARG A 115 8.49 22.64 -26.28
N GLY A 116 9.10 21.81 -27.12
CA GLY A 116 10.53 21.93 -27.43
C GLY A 116 11.36 21.86 -26.14
N ASP A 117 12.17 22.89 -25.88
CA ASP A 117 13.02 22.98 -24.68
C ASP A 117 12.29 23.50 -23.42
N SER A 118 11.02 23.92 -23.54
CA SER A 118 10.24 24.42 -22.41
C SER A 118 9.45 23.28 -21.76
N HIS A 119 9.67 23.06 -20.46
CA HIS A 119 8.88 22.14 -19.65
C HIS A 119 8.16 22.91 -18.53
N LYS A 120 6.85 22.75 -18.45
CA LYS A 120 6.03 23.28 -17.34
C LYS A 120 5.40 22.12 -16.62
N THR A 121 5.50 22.12 -15.30
CA THR A 121 5.02 21.04 -14.45
C THR A 121 4.21 21.60 -13.30
N TRP A 122 3.08 20.97 -13.01
CA TRP A 122 2.20 21.32 -11.91
C TRP A 122 1.97 20.10 -11.05
N ASN A 123 2.11 20.26 -9.73
CA ASN A 123 1.66 19.23 -8.80
C ASN A 123 0.13 19.19 -8.87
N ILE A 124 -0.43 17.99 -9.03
CA ILE A 124 -1.88 17.75 -8.95
C ILE A 124 -2.21 16.67 -7.92
N GLY A 125 -1.19 16.24 -7.19
CA GLY A 125 -1.18 15.13 -6.27
C GLY A 125 -1.73 15.50 -4.91
N ASP A 126 -2.45 14.55 -4.31
CA ASP A 126 -2.85 14.61 -2.91
C ASP A 126 -3.20 13.19 -2.43
N LEU A 127 -3.63 13.06 -1.18
CA LEU A 127 -4.15 11.81 -0.64
C LEU A 127 -5.52 11.49 -1.26
N ALA A 128 -5.53 10.49 -2.16
CA ALA A 128 -6.74 9.95 -2.75
C ALA A 128 -7.33 8.88 -1.86
N THR A 129 -8.63 8.99 -1.58
CA THR A 129 -9.36 8.05 -0.75
C THR A 129 -10.59 7.55 -1.47
N GLY A 130 -11.01 6.33 -1.16
CA GLY A 130 -12.23 5.78 -1.72
C GLY A 130 -12.47 4.33 -1.37
N GLN A 131 -13.17 3.65 -2.27
CA GLN A 131 -13.66 2.29 -2.08
C GLN A 131 -12.82 1.30 -2.86
N TYR A 132 -12.65 0.12 -2.29
CA TYR A 132 -11.99 -1.02 -2.89
C TYR A 132 -12.87 -2.25 -2.72
N ASN A 133 -13.09 -2.97 -3.82
CA ASN A 133 -13.78 -4.24 -3.80
C ASN A 133 -12.76 -5.38 -3.70
N PRO A 134 -12.69 -6.12 -2.58
CA PRO A 134 -11.74 -7.22 -2.41
C PRO A 134 -12.03 -8.42 -3.32
N GLU A 135 -13.25 -8.57 -3.83
CA GLU A 135 -13.63 -9.68 -4.71
C GLU A 135 -13.16 -9.45 -6.16
N THR A 136 -13.34 -8.23 -6.67
CA THR A 136 -13.00 -7.86 -8.07
C THR A 136 -11.65 -7.15 -8.20
N ARG A 137 -11.04 -6.74 -7.08
CA ARG A 137 -9.86 -5.87 -6.99
C ARG A 137 -10.05 -4.49 -7.60
N GLU A 138 -11.28 -4.10 -7.89
CA GLU A 138 -11.59 -2.80 -8.43
C GLU A 138 -11.51 -1.74 -7.34
N PHE A 139 -10.96 -0.59 -7.68
CA PHE A 139 -10.96 0.58 -6.81
C PHE A 139 -11.58 1.78 -7.49
N THR A 140 -12.12 2.67 -6.68
CA THR A 140 -12.54 4.02 -7.10
C THR A 140 -12.12 4.98 -6.01
N VAL A 141 -11.28 5.94 -6.36
CA VAL A 141 -10.78 6.97 -5.44
C VAL A 141 -11.03 8.36 -5.99
N SER A 142 -11.09 9.31 -5.07
CA SER A 142 -11.12 10.72 -5.41
C SER A 142 -10.23 11.53 -4.46
N TRP A 143 -9.70 12.63 -4.96
CA TRP A 143 -9.01 13.63 -4.15
C TRP A 143 -9.34 15.02 -4.66
N THR A 144 -9.14 16.01 -3.81
CA THR A 144 -9.28 17.42 -4.15
C THR A 144 -7.91 18.06 -4.03
N HIS A 145 -7.49 18.79 -5.06
CA HIS A 145 -6.25 19.56 -5.04
C HIS A 145 -6.58 21.03 -5.21
N MET A 146 -5.98 21.88 -4.38
CA MET A 146 -6.13 23.33 -4.47
C MET A 146 -4.93 23.92 -5.16
N PHE A 147 -5.14 24.49 -6.35
CA PHE A 147 -4.07 25.16 -7.07
C PHE A 147 -3.78 26.52 -6.42
N GLU A 148 -2.70 26.61 -5.63
CA GLU A 148 -2.21 27.87 -5.10
C GLU A 148 -1.55 28.67 -6.23
N ASN A 149 -2.35 29.44 -6.98
CA ASN A 149 -1.82 30.39 -7.94
C ASN A 149 -2.73 31.59 -8.05
N HIS A 150 -2.17 32.79 -7.86
CA HIS A 150 -2.87 34.09 -7.77
C HIS A 150 -3.79 34.49 -8.95
N LYS A 151 -3.96 33.62 -9.96
CA LYS A 151 -4.82 33.83 -11.13
C LYS A 151 -5.87 32.72 -11.34
N HIS A 152 -5.74 31.60 -10.64
CA HIS A 152 -6.59 30.41 -10.82
C HIS A 152 -6.82 29.72 -9.46
N ASP A 153 -7.43 30.44 -8.52
CA ASP A 153 -7.99 29.83 -7.31
C ASP A 153 -9.16 28.93 -7.74
N GLY A 154 -8.86 27.67 -7.96
CA GLY A 154 -9.83 26.67 -8.36
C GLY A 154 -9.55 25.37 -7.62
N LEU A 155 -10.53 24.95 -6.83
CA LEU A 155 -10.58 23.59 -6.30
C LEU A 155 -10.75 22.64 -7.47
N ALA A 156 -9.82 21.70 -7.65
CA ALA A 156 -9.92 20.66 -8.66
C ALA A 156 -10.21 19.33 -7.97
N THR A 157 -11.28 18.66 -8.39
CA THR A 157 -11.59 17.30 -7.90
C THR A 157 -11.19 16.29 -8.97
N PHE A 158 -10.41 15.31 -8.57
CA PHE A 158 -9.94 14.25 -9.44
C PHE A 158 -10.57 12.92 -9.03
N PHE A 159 -10.85 12.08 -10.02
CA PHE A 159 -11.41 10.75 -9.86
C PHE A 159 -10.54 9.77 -10.62
N LEU A 160 -10.22 8.65 -9.97
CA LEU A 160 -9.51 7.53 -10.59
C LEU A 160 -10.27 6.23 -10.29
N LYS A 161 -10.34 5.37 -11.29
CA LYS A 161 -10.85 4.02 -11.16
C LYS A 161 -9.91 3.04 -11.86
N GLY A 162 -9.89 1.81 -11.38
CA GLY A 162 -8.94 0.84 -11.86
C GLY A 162 -8.97 -0.46 -11.11
N MET A 163 -7.94 -1.28 -11.33
CA MET A 163 -7.69 -2.51 -10.60
C MET A 163 -6.42 -2.40 -9.77
N ALA A 164 -6.47 -2.82 -8.51
CA ALA A 164 -5.31 -2.83 -7.64
C ALA A 164 -4.55 -4.15 -7.82
N GLY A 165 -3.32 -4.07 -8.29
CA GLY A 165 -2.36 -5.16 -8.20
C GLY A 165 -1.73 -5.17 -6.81
N LEU A 166 -2.25 -6.07 -5.99
CA LEU A 166 -1.68 -6.39 -4.69
C LEU A 166 -0.32 -7.04 -4.94
N GLY A 167 0.73 -6.48 -4.34
CA GLY A 167 1.98 -7.24 -4.24
C GLY A 167 1.70 -8.46 -3.38
N ASP A 168 2.27 -9.61 -3.74
CA ASP A 168 2.19 -10.79 -2.88
C ASP A 168 2.49 -10.35 -1.44
N PRO A 169 1.60 -10.65 -0.46
CA PRO A 169 1.87 -10.30 0.92
C PRO A 169 3.18 -10.99 1.26
N GLN A 170 4.28 -10.26 1.43
CA GLN A 170 5.44 -10.83 2.07
C GLN A 170 4.99 -11.15 3.50
N PRO A 171 4.79 -12.42 3.85
CA PRO A 171 4.39 -12.75 5.20
C PRO A 171 5.57 -12.38 6.08
N VAL A 172 5.45 -11.27 6.79
CA VAL A 172 6.42 -10.91 7.82
C VAL A 172 6.18 -11.89 8.95
N ALA A 173 6.85 -13.05 8.86
CA ALA A 173 6.75 -14.21 9.76
C ALA A 173 7.32 -13.95 11.17
N ILE A 174 7.22 -12.74 11.67
CA ILE A 174 7.84 -12.31 12.93
C ILE A 174 7.13 -12.93 14.16
N PRO A 175 5.79 -13.11 14.21
CA PRO A 175 5.17 -13.72 15.40
C PRO A 175 5.52 -15.21 15.55
N ALA A 176 5.47 -15.98 14.46
CA ALA A 176 5.70 -17.42 14.50
C ALA A 176 7.17 -17.78 14.76
N ALA A 177 8.11 -17.01 14.20
CA ALA A 177 9.54 -17.22 14.43
C ALA A 177 9.93 -16.97 15.89
N MET A 178 9.35 -15.96 16.56
CA MET A 178 9.61 -15.72 17.98
C MET A 178 9.05 -16.83 18.87
N VAL A 179 7.86 -17.36 18.55
CA VAL A 179 7.27 -18.48 19.30
C VAL A 179 8.06 -19.78 19.09
N LEU A 180 8.51 -20.07 17.87
CA LEU A 180 9.36 -21.24 17.57
C LEU A 180 10.75 -21.12 18.23
N TYR A 181 11.35 -19.92 18.22
CA TYR A 181 12.63 -19.69 18.90
C TYR A 181 12.50 -19.84 20.42
N ALA A 182 11.46 -19.25 21.02
CA ALA A 182 11.22 -19.37 22.46
C ALA A 182 10.95 -20.83 22.87
N THR A 183 10.08 -21.54 22.14
CA THR A 183 9.80 -22.96 22.42
C THR A 183 11.02 -23.86 22.21
N GLY A 184 11.88 -23.57 21.23
CA GLY A 184 13.14 -24.28 21.01
C GLY A 184 14.13 -24.11 22.17
N VAL A 185 14.32 -22.87 22.65
CA VAL A 185 15.22 -22.57 23.78
C VAL A 185 14.72 -23.19 25.08
N PHE A 186 13.41 -23.13 25.36
CA PHE A 186 12.83 -23.77 26.55
C PHE A 186 12.89 -25.31 26.47
N GLY A 187 12.68 -25.90 25.29
CA GLY A 187 12.79 -27.35 25.09
C GLY A 187 14.21 -27.88 25.34
N LEU A 188 15.23 -27.19 24.82
CA LEU A 188 16.64 -27.54 25.06
C LEU A 188 17.06 -27.31 26.51
N GLY A 189 16.60 -26.21 27.13
CA GLY A 189 16.83 -25.93 28.55
C GLY A 189 16.21 -27.00 29.46
N PHE A 190 14.99 -27.44 29.17
CA PHE A 190 14.32 -28.48 29.96
C PHE A 190 14.99 -29.85 29.77
N TRP A 191 15.41 -30.20 28.55
CA TRP A 191 16.11 -31.47 28.30
C TRP A 191 17.47 -31.54 28.99
N THR A 192 18.24 -30.45 28.96
CA THR A 192 19.54 -30.37 29.64
C THR A 192 19.42 -30.38 31.17
N TYR A 193 18.42 -29.68 31.73
CA TYR A 193 18.11 -29.74 33.16
C TYR A 193 17.71 -31.16 33.58
N ARG A 194 16.82 -31.81 32.83
CA ARG A 194 16.35 -33.16 33.14
C ARG A 194 17.45 -34.22 33.01
N ARG A 195 18.43 -34.03 32.12
CA ARG A 195 19.59 -34.92 31.99
C ARG A 195 20.55 -34.80 33.18
N ARG A 196 20.72 -33.60 33.75
CA ARG A 196 21.51 -33.37 34.97
C ARG A 196 20.83 -33.92 36.22
N SER A 197 19.51 -33.91 36.28
CA SER A 197 18.75 -34.45 37.43
C SER A 197 18.61 -35.99 37.42
N LEU A 198 19.06 -36.66 36.36
CA LEU A 198 19.01 -38.12 36.20
C LEU A 198 20.38 -38.79 36.37
N GLU A 199 21.38 -38.10 36.92
CA GLU A 199 22.56 -38.74 37.51
C GLU A 199 22.33 -38.98 39.02
N PRO A 200 21.81 -40.15 39.44
CA PRO A 200 21.98 -40.59 40.81
C PRO A 200 23.39 -41.16 40.99
N THR A 201 24.23 -40.36 41.65
CA THR A 201 25.27 -40.70 42.66
C THR A 201 26.37 -41.70 42.31
N LEU A 202 27.64 -41.35 42.59
CA LEU A 202 28.55 -42.10 43.48
C LEU A 202 29.95 -41.44 43.52
N SER A 203 30.30 -40.81 44.65
CA SER A 203 31.69 -40.79 45.13
C SER A 203 31.67 -41.04 46.63
N ALA A 204 32.25 -42.20 46.99
CA ALA A 204 32.76 -42.53 48.31
C ALA A 204 33.93 -41.61 48.69
#